data_AF-A0A6J1EN22-F1
#
_entry.id   AF-A0A6J1EN22-F1
#
_cell.length_a   1.000
_cell.length_b   1.000
_cell.length_c   1.000
_cell.angle_alpha   90.00
_cell.angle_beta   90.00
_cell.angle_gamma   90.00
#
_symmetry.space_group_name_H-M   'P 1'
#
loop_
_entity.id
_entity.type
_entity.pdbx_description
1 polymer ?
#
loop_
_entity_poly.entity_id
_entity_poly.type
_entity_poly.pdbx_seq_one_letter_code
_entity_poly.pdbx_strand_id
1 'polypeptide(L)'
;MKLAPKVIFLIIDSEGFASAISGALRPNPPFTVSTRDECFEFSLEDYGIKDHKASGSVIHYLDDKGIYLVSVLILQSYDPPVLACALNEVLSHIAGGSSPSSSKPALVVPFVIASSKLKWENKTLTKTDRSVLLHGAAMGPETDISRTLIAKVQKLPSTSQIYCEQLACLFHLIRFLNIPAFFLVGRTGRILSNQAAGEEIQILCGFLSR
;
A
#
# COMPACT_ATOMS: atom_id res chain seq x y z
N MET A 1 -4.61 -16.59 6.36
CA MET A 1 -4.93 -15.21 6.80
C MET A 1 -6.26 -14.78 6.17
N LYS A 2 -7.21 -14.30 6.97
CA LYS A 2 -8.49 -13.76 6.49
C LYS A 2 -8.33 -12.26 6.28
N LEU A 3 -8.87 -11.71 5.19
CA LEU A 3 -8.75 -10.28 4.88
C LEU A 3 -10.12 -9.63 4.65
N ALA A 4 -10.20 -8.34 4.90
CA ALA A 4 -11.35 -7.52 4.52
C ALA A 4 -11.43 -7.33 2.99
N PRO A 5 -12.59 -6.93 2.45
CA PRO A 5 -12.73 -6.61 1.02
C PRO A 5 -11.81 -5.47 0.54
N LYS A 6 -11.44 -4.54 1.43
CA LYS A 6 -10.45 -3.47 1.19
C LYS A 6 -9.19 -3.76 2.01
N VAL A 7 -8.05 -3.84 1.35
CA VAL A 7 -6.75 -4.07 2.02
C VAL A 7 -5.81 -2.92 1.69
N ILE A 8 -5.25 -2.27 2.71
CA ILE A 8 -4.16 -1.32 2.57
C ILE A 8 -2.86 -2.11 2.73
N PHE A 9 -2.04 -2.15 1.68
CA PHE A 9 -0.81 -2.95 1.65
C PHE A 9 0.41 -2.06 1.86
N LEU A 10 1.15 -2.30 2.94
CA LEU A 10 2.34 -1.58 3.35
C LEU A 10 3.54 -2.53 3.41
N ILE A 11 4.73 -2.03 3.11
CA ILE A 11 6.01 -2.70 3.35
C ILE A 11 6.80 -1.83 4.32
N ILE A 12 7.37 -2.43 5.37
CA ILE A 12 8.25 -1.71 6.29
C ILE A 12 9.42 -1.10 5.52
N ASP A 13 9.54 0.21 5.61
CA ASP A 13 10.62 1.00 5.02
C ASP A 13 11.54 1.57 6.11
N SER A 14 12.78 1.86 5.74
CA SER A 14 13.79 2.40 6.66
C SER A 14 13.49 3.83 7.10
N GLU A 15 12.70 4.54 6.31
CA GLU A 15 12.29 5.92 6.52
C GLU A 15 11.09 6.05 7.48
N GLY A 16 10.45 4.94 7.84
CA GLY A 16 9.34 4.87 8.80
C GLY A 16 7.96 5.23 8.24
N PHE A 17 7.80 5.36 6.93
CA PHE A 17 6.53 5.75 6.30
C PHE A 17 5.41 4.74 6.57
N ALA A 18 5.67 3.44 6.45
CA ALA A 18 4.70 2.39 6.74
C ALA A 18 4.23 2.43 8.20
N SER A 19 5.15 2.70 9.14
CA SER A 19 4.82 2.87 10.56
C SER A 19 3.96 4.12 10.77
N ALA A 20 4.32 5.24 10.16
CA ALA A 20 3.56 6.47 10.26
C ALA A 20 2.15 6.37 9.65
N ILE A 21 2.02 5.74 8.48
CA ILE A 21 0.72 5.51 7.82
C ILE A 21 -0.14 4.58 8.67
N SER A 22 0.39 3.42 9.09
CA SER A 22 -0.37 2.48 9.92
C SER A 22 -0.79 3.08 11.26
N GLY A 23 0.09 3.86 11.89
CA GLY A 23 -0.19 4.58 13.13
C GLY A 23 -1.28 5.63 12.96
N ALA A 24 -1.23 6.43 11.89
CA ALA A 24 -2.22 7.46 11.60
C ALA A 24 -3.60 6.91 11.18
N LEU A 25 -3.65 5.68 10.68
CA LEU A 25 -4.91 4.98 10.38
C LEU A 25 -5.61 4.42 11.62
N ARG A 26 -4.93 4.32 12.77
CA ARG A 26 -5.56 3.80 13.99
C ARG A 26 -6.71 4.72 14.43
N PRO A 27 -7.84 4.17 14.89
CA PRO A 27 -9.01 4.98 15.22
C PRO A 27 -8.70 5.85 16.46
N ASN A 28 -8.96 7.16 16.37
CA ASN A 28 -8.95 8.07 17.51
C ASN A 28 -10.34 8.15 18.17
N PRO A 29 -10.51 7.85 19.46
CA PRO A 29 -11.83 7.87 20.11
C PRO A 29 -12.59 9.20 19.89
N PRO A 30 -13.94 9.19 19.79
CA PRO A 30 -14.84 8.05 19.93
C PRO A 30 -15.30 7.49 18.55
N PHE A 31 -14.93 6.24 18.24
CA PHE A 31 -15.39 5.53 17.05
C PHE A 31 -16.11 4.24 17.42
N THR A 32 -17.09 3.83 16.60
CA THR A 32 -17.80 2.54 16.68
C THR A 32 -17.01 1.38 16.08
N VAL A 33 -15.78 1.64 15.60
CA VAL A 33 -14.92 0.69 14.92
C VAL A 33 -13.96 0.06 15.92
N SER A 34 -13.94 -1.28 15.97
CA SER A 34 -12.97 -2.04 16.77
C SER A 34 -11.77 -2.45 15.93
N THR A 35 -10.63 -2.72 16.59
CA THR A 35 -9.41 -3.19 15.92
C THR A 35 -9.02 -4.58 16.38
N ARG A 36 -8.47 -5.39 15.48
CA ARG A 36 -7.92 -6.71 15.79
C ARG A 36 -6.60 -6.90 15.03
N ASP A 37 -5.54 -7.18 15.79
CA ASP A 37 -4.19 -7.38 15.25
C ASP A 37 -3.93 -8.90 15.08
N GLU A 38 -3.36 -9.29 13.94
CA GLU A 38 -2.96 -10.67 13.59
C GLU A 38 -1.53 -10.64 13.03
N CYS A 39 -0.71 -11.65 13.32
CA CYS A 39 0.59 -11.83 12.67
C CYS A 39 0.49 -12.98 11.66
N PHE A 40 1.27 -12.91 10.58
CA PHE A 40 1.36 -13.98 9.60
C PHE A 40 2.81 -14.35 9.32
N GLU A 41 3.02 -15.62 8.97
CA GLU A 41 4.27 -16.16 8.44
C GLU A 41 3.93 -17.16 7.34
N PHE A 42 4.57 -17.03 6.18
CA PHE A 42 4.49 -17.98 5.07
C PHE A 42 5.88 -18.51 4.75
N SER A 43 5.94 -19.82 4.47
CA SER A 43 7.20 -20.47 4.09
C SER A 43 7.70 -19.94 2.76
N LEU A 44 9.02 -19.82 2.61
CA LEU A 44 9.68 -19.53 1.34
C LEU A 44 10.47 -20.74 0.80
N GLU A 45 10.26 -21.92 1.39
CA GLU A 45 11.01 -23.12 1.05
C GLU A 45 10.78 -23.58 -0.40
N ASP A 46 9.60 -23.31 -0.97
CA ASP A 46 9.28 -23.60 -2.37
C ASP A 46 10.15 -22.80 -3.35
N TYR A 47 10.74 -21.69 -2.89
CA TYR A 47 11.73 -20.90 -3.63
C TYR A 47 13.18 -21.28 -3.29
N GLY A 48 13.39 -22.32 -2.48
CA GLY A 48 14.69 -22.76 -2.00
C GLY A 48 15.25 -21.93 -0.82
N ILE A 49 14.44 -21.05 -0.21
CA ILE A 49 14.86 -20.16 0.88
C ILE A 49 14.38 -20.76 2.21
N LYS A 50 15.34 -21.15 3.07
CA LYS A 50 15.05 -21.86 4.34
C LYS A 50 15.30 -21.01 5.58
N ASP A 51 16.10 -19.97 5.45
CA ASP A 51 16.51 -19.06 6.52
C ASP A 51 15.58 -17.86 6.68
N HIS A 52 14.69 -17.62 5.71
CA HIS A 52 13.69 -16.57 5.74
C HIS A 52 12.27 -17.13 5.56
N LYS A 53 11.31 -16.40 6.12
CA LYS A 53 9.87 -16.56 5.88
C LYS A 53 9.30 -15.22 5.43
N ALA A 54 8.23 -15.22 4.65
CA ALA A 54 7.45 -14.01 4.39
C ALA A 54 6.57 -13.73 5.61
N SER A 55 6.85 -12.64 6.33
CA SER A 55 6.22 -12.39 7.62
C SER A 55 5.82 -10.94 7.79
N GLY A 56 4.83 -10.72 8.65
CA GLY A 56 4.28 -9.40 8.87
C GLY A 56 3.10 -9.41 9.83
N SER A 57 2.36 -8.31 9.82
CA SER A 57 1.17 -8.13 10.64
C SER A 57 0.00 -7.61 9.82
N VAL A 58 -1.21 -7.84 10.31
CA VAL A 58 -2.44 -7.28 9.79
C VAL A 58 -3.23 -6.64 10.92
N ILE A 59 -3.67 -5.41 10.70
CA ILE A 59 -4.59 -4.71 11.59
C ILE A 59 -5.95 -4.70 10.88
N HIS A 60 -6.92 -5.39 11.46
CA HIS A 60 -8.30 -5.42 10.98
C HIS A 60 -9.13 -4.35 11.67
N TYR A 61 -9.92 -3.63 10.88
CA TYR A 61 -10.92 -2.67 11.34
C TYR A 61 -12.29 -3.29 11.15
N LEU A 62 -13.03 -3.45 12.24
CA LEU A 62 -14.32 -4.13 12.25
C LEU A 62 -15.44 -3.17 12.68
N ASP A 63 -16.62 -3.34 12.09
CA ASP A 63 -17.82 -2.63 12.55
C ASP A 63 -18.30 -3.13 13.92
N ASP A 64 -19.40 -2.55 14.41
CA ASP A 64 -20.07 -2.90 15.66
C ASP A 64 -20.59 -4.35 15.68
N LYS A 65 -20.70 -5.00 14.52
CA LYS A 65 -21.13 -6.40 14.35
C LYS A 65 -19.96 -7.35 14.15
N GLY A 66 -18.71 -6.87 14.16
CA GLY A 66 -17.52 -7.69 13.94
C GLY A 66 -17.28 -8.06 12.46
N ILE A 67 -17.88 -7.33 11.51
CA ILE A 67 -17.63 -7.51 10.08
C ILE A 67 -16.35 -6.76 9.70
N TYR A 68 -15.49 -7.41 8.92
CA TYR A 68 -14.22 -6.85 8.44
C TYR A 68 -14.48 -5.76 7.40
N LEU A 69 -14.19 -4.50 7.75
CA LEU A 69 -14.34 -3.34 6.87
C LEU A 69 -13.07 -3.10 6.04
N VAL A 70 -11.94 -2.98 6.72
CA VAL A 70 -10.62 -2.69 6.13
C VAL A 70 -9.56 -3.53 6.85
N SER A 71 -8.56 -4.00 6.12
CA SER A 71 -7.36 -4.62 6.71
C SER A 71 -6.13 -3.85 6.28
N VAL A 72 -5.27 -3.48 7.22
CA VAL A 72 -3.96 -2.89 6.94
C VAL A 72 -2.94 -4.00 7.08
N LEU A 73 -2.41 -4.49 5.95
CA LEU A 73 -1.39 -5.52 5.91
C LEU A 73 -0.02 -4.85 5.83
N ILE A 74 0.88 -5.23 6.73
CA ILE A 74 2.23 -4.68 6.87
C ILE A 74 3.23 -5.81 6.73
N LEU A 75 3.92 -5.86 5.59
CA LEU A 75 4.97 -6.83 5.30
C LEU A 75 6.31 -6.35 5.85
N GLN A 76 7.13 -7.27 6.39
CA GLN A 76 8.51 -6.96 6.72
C GLN A 76 9.33 -6.50 5.50
N SER A 77 10.43 -5.81 5.76
CA SER A 77 11.38 -5.44 4.71
C SER A 77 12.30 -6.61 4.40
N TYR A 78 12.57 -6.83 3.13
CA TYR A 78 13.48 -7.85 2.64
C TYR A 78 14.34 -7.26 1.53
N ASP A 79 15.58 -7.73 1.44
CA ASP A 79 16.44 -7.43 0.30
C ASP A 79 16.10 -8.35 -0.89
N PRO A 80 16.29 -7.90 -2.14
CA PRO A 80 16.28 -8.78 -3.30
C PRO A 80 17.35 -9.89 -3.17
N PRO A 81 17.08 -11.13 -3.60
CA PRO A 81 15.85 -11.59 -4.27
C PRO A 81 14.72 -12.02 -3.32
N VAL A 82 14.97 -12.12 -2.01
CA VAL A 82 14.00 -12.62 -1.00
C VAL A 82 12.71 -11.81 -1.01
N LEU A 83 12.80 -10.50 -1.24
CA LEU A 83 11.65 -9.62 -1.39
C LEU A 83 10.64 -10.10 -2.44
N ALA A 84 11.11 -10.51 -3.62
CA ALA A 84 10.23 -10.93 -4.70
C ALA A 84 9.47 -12.21 -4.33
N CYS A 85 10.16 -13.16 -3.69
CA CYS A 85 9.56 -14.39 -3.17
C CYS A 85 8.53 -14.09 -2.08
N ALA A 86 8.87 -13.23 -1.12
CA ALA A 86 7.97 -12.83 -0.05
C ALA A 86 6.72 -12.12 -0.56
N LEU A 87 6.87 -11.21 -1.51
CA LEU A 87 5.75 -10.54 -2.17
C LEU A 87 4.87 -11.53 -2.94
N ASN A 88 5.47 -12.44 -3.69
CA ASN A 88 4.71 -13.43 -4.45
C ASN A 88 3.87 -14.31 -3.52
N GLU A 89 4.45 -14.77 -2.41
CA GLU A 89 3.77 -15.62 -1.44
C GLU A 89 2.58 -14.90 -0.80
N VAL A 90 2.81 -13.68 -0.31
CA VAL A 90 1.77 -12.87 0.33
C VAL A 90 0.66 -12.52 -0.65
N LEU A 91 1.01 -12.06 -1.86
CA LEU A 91 0.02 -11.70 -2.87
C LEU A 91 -0.74 -12.93 -3.38
N SER A 92 -0.12 -14.11 -3.42
CA SER A 92 -0.80 -15.36 -3.76
C SER A 92 -1.82 -15.74 -2.69
N HIS A 93 -1.49 -15.57 -1.40
CA HIS A 93 -2.44 -15.72 -0.31
C HIS A 93 -3.59 -14.70 -0.37
N ILE A 94 -3.33 -13.47 -0.81
CA ILE A 94 -4.36 -12.45 -1.04
C ILE A 94 -5.27 -12.86 -2.21
N ALA A 95 -4.70 -13.38 -3.29
CA ALA A 95 -5.43 -13.79 -4.49
C ALA A 95 -6.23 -15.09 -4.32
N GLY A 96 -5.74 -16.01 -3.48
CA GLY A 96 -6.29 -17.37 -3.31
C GLY A 96 -6.92 -17.66 -1.94
N GLY A 97 -6.85 -16.76 -0.97
CA GLY A 97 -7.39 -16.93 0.39
C GLY A 97 -8.91 -16.82 0.51
N SER A 98 -9.61 -16.63 -0.60
CA SER A 98 -11.06 -16.54 -0.71
C SER A 98 -11.56 -17.75 -1.50
N SER A 99 -12.53 -18.49 -0.94
CA SER A 99 -13.25 -19.58 -1.61
C SER A 99 -13.60 -19.21 -3.06
N PRO A 100 -13.74 -20.17 -3.99
CA PRO A 100 -13.96 -19.90 -5.43
C PRO A 100 -15.19 -19.01 -5.76
N SER A 101 -16.06 -18.73 -4.79
CA SER A 101 -17.20 -17.81 -4.88
C SER A 101 -16.97 -16.40 -4.30
N SER A 102 -15.83 -16.14 -3.65
CA SER A 102 -15.52 -14.88 -2.97
C SER A 102 -14.60 -14.02 -3.85
N SER A 103 -15.03 -12.79 -4.11
CA SER A 103 -14.25 -11.79 -4.85
C SER A 103 -12.91 -11.52 -4.17
N LYS A 104 -11.84 -11.38 -4.96
CA LYS A 104 -10.53 -10.95 -4.46
C LYS A 104 -10.65 -9.60 -3.75
N PRO A 105 -9.92 -9.36 -2.65
CA PRO A 105 -9.90 -8.06 -2.02
C PRO A 105 -9.26 -7.02 -2.94
N ALA A 106 -9.73 -5.77 -2.85
CA ALA A 106 -9.14 -4.64 -3.53
C ALA A 106 -7.97 -4.10 -2.69
N LEU A 107 -6.79 -4.04 -3.30
CA LEU A 107 -5.59 -3.48 -2.70
C LEU A 107 -5.55 -1.96 -2.89
N VAL A 108 -5.17 -1.25 -1.83
CA VAL A 108 -4.67 0.12 -1.91
C VAL A 108 -3.22 0.08 -1.48
N VAL A 109 -2.33 0.50 -2.35
CA VAL A 109 -0.87 0.44 -2.16
C VAL A 109 -0.35 1.87 -2.04
N PRO A 110 -0.42 2.47 -0.84
CA PRO A 110 0.19 3.77 -0.61
C PRO A 110 1.72 3.62 -0.61
N PHE A 111 2.39 4.52 -1.31
CA PHE A 111 3.84 4.52 -1.42
C PHE A 111 4.34 5.96 -1.39
N VAL A 112 5.39 6.22 -0.62
CA VAL A 112 6.04 7.53 -0.58
C VAL A 112 7.39 7.38 -1.27
N ILE A 113 7.65 8.19 -2.29
CA ILE A 113 8.89 8.11 -3.05
C ILE A 113 9.62 9.44 -3.06
N ALA A 114 10.93 9.37 -2.80
CA ALA A 114 11.81 10.52 -2.93
C ALA A 114 11.79 11.03 -4.37
N SER A 115 11.68 12.35 -4.53
CA SER A 115 11.68 13.01 -5.84
C SER A 115 12.85 12.62 -6.75
N SER A 116 14.00 12.23 -6.18
CA SER A 116 15.19 11.77 -6.92
C SER A 116 15.03 10.41 -7.59
N LYS A 117 14.13 9.56 -7.10
CA LYS A 117 13.85 8.21 -7.64
C LYS A 117 12.75 8.22 -8.72
N LEU A 118 12.22 9.41 -9.04
CA LEU A 118 11.25 9.64 -10.11
C LEU A 118 11.83 10.56 -11.18
N LYS A 119 11.91 10.10 -12.43
CA LYS A 119 12.12 10.99 -13.58
C LYS A 119 10.79 11.65 -13.97
N TRP A 120 10.28 12.49 -13.09
CA TRP A 120 9.13 13.35 -13.38
C TRP A 120 9.64 14.61 -14.07
N GLU A 121 9.06 15.01 -15.21
CA GLU A 121 9.36 16.31 -15.82
C GLU A 121 9.09 17.42 -14.80
N ASN A 122 10.14 18.09 -14.33
CA ASN A 122 10.05 19.21 -13.41
C ASN A 122 9.38 20.40 -14.11
N LYS A 123 8.06 20.35 -14.28
CA LYS A 123 7.29 21.58 -14.44
C LYS A 123 7.50 22.37 -13.16
N THR A 124 8.16 23.51 -13.28
CA THR A 124 8.45 24.44 -12.20
C THR A 124 7.15 24.76 -11.45
N LEU A 125 7.02 24.21 -10.24
CA LEU A 125 5.93 24.54 -9.32
C LEU A 125 6.03 26.02 -8.98
N THR A 126 5.10 26.83 -9.51
CA THR A 126 4.90 28.19 -9.05
C THR A 126 4.28 28.16 -7.66
N LYS A 127 4.63 29.16 -6.82
CA LYS A 127 4.29 29.29 -5.39
C LYS A 127 2.80 29.18 -5.00
N THR A 128 1.90 29.02 -5.96
CA THR A 128 0.44 29.04 -5.77
C THR A 128 -0.19 27.64 -5.64
N ASP A 129 0.50 26.57 -6.03
CA ASP A 129 -0.02 25.19 -6.00
C ASP A 129 0.34 24.47 -4.68
N ARG A 130 -0.23 24.92 -3.56
CA ARG A 130 -0.18 24.18 -2.29
C ARG A 130 -1.08 22.93 -2.25
N SER A 131 -1.71 22.54 -3.37
CA SER A 131 -2.42 21.26 -3.46
C SER A 131 -1.42 20.14 -3.69
N VAL A 132 -1.19 19.34 -2.65
CA VAL A 132 -0.27 18.21 -2.65
C VAL A 132 -0.54 17.27 -3.83
N LEU A 133 0.52 16.98 -4.59
CA LEU A 133 0.52 16.16 -5.78
C LEU A 133 0.46 14.66 -5.39
N LEU A 134 -0.72 14.17 -5.03
CA LEU A 134 -0.96 12.73 -4.98
C LEU A 134 -1.17 12.21 -6.39
N HIS A 135 -0.34 11.25 -6.78
CA HIS A 135 -0.49 10.54 -8.04
C HIS A 135 -1.09 9.16 -7.79
N GLY A 136 -1.91 8.66 -8.70
CA GLY A 136 -2.40 7.30 -8.58
C GLY A 136 -2.71 6.61 -9.88
N ALA A 137 -2.76 5.29 -9.80
CA ALA A 137 -3.06 4.40 -10.91
C ALA A 137 -3.84 3.19 -10.41
N ALA A 138 -4.95 2.91 -11.09
CA ALA A 138 -5.67 1.65 -10.94
C ALA A 138 -4.98 0.55 -11.75
N MET A 139 -5.04 -0.67 -11.25
CA MET A 139 -4.50 -1.88 -11.87
C MET A 139 -5.42 -3.07 -11.61
N GLY A 140 -5.48 -4.00 -12.57
CA GLY A 140 -6.35 -5.16 -12.49
C GLY A 140 -7.82 -4.80 -12.77
N PRO A 141 -8.78 -5.62 -12.29
CA PRO A 141 -10.20 -5.36 -12.46
C PRO A 141 -10.63 -4.05 -11.79
N GLU A 142 -11.50 -3.29 -12.44
CA GLU A 142 -12.05 -2.07 -11.85
C GLU A 142 -12.93 -2.40 -10.63
N THR A 143 -12.79 -1.60 -9.58
CA THR A 143 -13.61 -1.64 -8.36
C THR A 143 -14.18 -0.25 -8.06
N ASP A 144 -15.23 -0.21 -7.24
CA ASP A 144 -15.79 1.07 -6.76
C ASP A 144 -14.74 1.91 -6.01
N ILE A 145 -13.81 1.24 -5.32
CA ILE A 145 -12.65 1.86 -4.69
C ILE A 145 -11.78 2.54 -5.75
N SER A 146 -11.31 1.81 -6.77
CA SER A 146 -10.45 2.42 -7.79
C SER A 146 -11.12 3.57 -8.54
N ARG A 147 -12.44 3.46 -8.81
CA ARG A 147 -13.21 4.53 -9.48
C ARG A 147 -13.34 5.78 -8.62
N THR A 148 -13.52 5.60 -7.31
CA THR A 148 -13.63 6.71 -6.36
C THR A 148 -12.28 7.38 -6.11
N LEU A 149 -11.19 6.60 -6.03
CA LEU A 149 -9.86 7.13 -5.77
C LEU A 149 -9.25 7.81 -7.00
N ILE A 150 -9.48 7.30 -8.21
CA ILE A 150 -8.90 7.89 -9.43
C ILE A 150 -9.39 9.32 -9.68
N ALA A 151 -10.64 9.65 -9.30
CA ALA A 151 -11.21 10.98 -9.45
C ALA A 151 -10.56 12.04 -8.53
N LYS A 152 -9.78 11.60 -7.54
CA LYS A 152 -9.21 12.46 -6.49
C LYS A 152 -7.69 12.61 -6.58
N VAL A 153 -7.05 12.01 -7.59
CA VAL A 153 -5.58 12.01 -7.76
C VAL A 153 -5.21 12.44 -9.17
N GLN A 154 -3.97 12.89 -9.34
CA GLN A 154 -3.40 13.02 -10.67
C GLN A 154 -3.01 11.64 -11.22
N LYS A 155 -3.11 11.46 -12.53
CA LYS A 155 -2.70 10.21 -13.16
C LYS A 155 -1.21 9.96 -12.91
N LEU A 156 -0.87 8.73 -12.48
CA LEU A 156 0.52 8.31 -12.38
C LEU A 156 1.15 8.25 -13.80
N PRO A 157 2.39 8.74 -14.00
CA PRO A 157 3.13 8.58 -15.24
C PRO A 157 3.32 7.11 -15.56
N SER A 158 3.70 6.84 -16.81
CA SER A 158 3.99 5.48 -17.24
C SER A 158 5.00 4.81 -16.31
N THR A 159 4.71 3.57 -15.94
CA THR A 159 5.51 2.73 -15.02
C THR A 159 6.97 2.56 -15.43
N SER A 160 7.31 2.83 -16.70
CA SER A 160 8.67 2.90 -17.24
C SER A 160 9.58 3.97 -16.60
N GLN A 161 9.05 4.84 -15.74
CA GLN A 161 9.78 5.93 -15.08
C GLN A 161 9.99 5.72 -13.57
N ILE A 162 9.63 4.56 -13.03
CA ILE A 162 9.73 4.22 -11.60
C ILE A 162 11.06 3.52 -11.33
N TYR A 163 12.02 4.22 -10.71
CA TYR A 163 13.32 3.67 -10.30
C TYR A 163 13.30 3.23 -8.83
N CYS A 164 12.28 2.46 -8.47
CA CYS A 164 12.14 1.83 -7.16
C CYS A 164 11.83 0.34 -7.38
N GLU A 165 12.81 -0.52 -7.09
CA GLU A 165 12.73 -1.95 -7.34
C GLU A 165 11.55 -2.62 -6.61
N GLN A 166 11.33 -2.25 -5.35
CA GLN A 166 10.21 -2.74 -4.54
C GLN A 166 8.86 -2.47 -5.22
N LEU A 167 8.67 -1.22 -5.67
CA LEU A 167 7.45 -0.79 -6.34
C LEU A 167 7.30 -1.47 -7.70
N ALA A 168 8.39 -1.59 -8.47
CA ALA A 168 8.39 -2.31 -9.74
C ALA A 168 8.02 -3.79 -9.56
N CYS A 169 8.56 -4.46 -8.54
CA CYS A 169 8.24 -5.85 -8.20
C CYS A 169 6.76 -6.02 -7.85
N LEU A 170 6.24 -5.18 -6.95
CA LEU A 170 4.81 -5.12 -6.61
C LEU A 170 3.93 -4.95 -7.84
N PHE A 171 4.25 -3.97 -8.71
CA PHE A 171 3.50 -3.72 -9.94
C PHE A 171 3.43 -4.95 -10.85
N HIS A 172 4.55 -5.65 -11.04
CA HIS A 172 4.59 -6.84 -11.89
C HIS A 172 3.79 -7.99 -11.29
N LEU A 173 3.94 -8.28 -10.00
CA LEU A 173 3.27 -9.39 -9.33
C LEU A 173 1.76 -9.16 -9.21
N ILE A 174 1.32 -7.97 -8.83
CA ILE A 174 -0.11 -7.62 -8.76
C ILE A 174 -0.77 -7.75 -10.13
N ARG A 175 -0.09 -7.31 -11.19
CA ARG A 175 -0.55 -7.47 -12.57
C ARG A 175 -0.64 -8.95 -12.96
N PHE A 176 0.39 -9.74 -12.65
CA PHE A 176 0.45 -11.16 -12.95
C PHE A 176 -0.68 -11.94 -12.25
N LEU A 177 -0.91 -11.68 -10.96
CA LEU A 177 -1.94 -12.33 -10.15
C LEU A 177 -3.35 -11.77 -10.39
N ASN A 178 -3.48 -10.75 -11.26
CA ASN A 178 -4.73 -10.06 -11.59
C ASN A 178 -5.52 -9.68 -10.32
N ILE A 179 -4.83 -9.01 -9.39
CA ILE A 179 -5.42 -8.51 -8.15
C ILE A 179 -5.92 -7.08 -8.41
N PRO A 180 -7.17 -6.73 -8.06
CA PRO A 180 -7.63 -5.35 -8.14
C PRO A 180 -6.80 -4.48 -7.21
N ALA A 181 -6.14 -3.46 -7.73
CA ALA A 181 -5.23 -2.63 -6.95
C ALA A 181 -5.29 -1.16 -7.35
N PHE A 182 -5.05 -0.28 -6.38
CA PHE A 182 -4.90 1.15 -6.59
C PHE A 182 -3.60 1.62 -5.93
N PHE A 183 -2.65 2.06 -6.74
CA PHE A 183 -1.40 2.63 -6.27
C PHE A 183 -1.61 4.11 -5.97
N LEU A 184 -1.20 4.54 -4.79
CA LEU A 184 -1.28 5.93 -4.36
C LEU A 184 0.12 6.40 -4.00
N VAL A 185 0.70 7.24 -4.85
CA VAL A 185 2.09 7.68 -4.75
C VAL A 185 2.14 9.13 -4.27
N GLY A 186 2.67 9.32 -3.07
CA GLY A 186 3.07 10.62 -2.55
C GLY A 186 4.50 10.94 -2.96
N ARG A 187 4.79 12.22 -3.19
CA ARG A 187 6.12 12.70 -3.58
C ARG A 187 6.71 13.55 -2.47
N THR A 188 7.86 13.13 -1.94
CA THR A 188 8.59 13.95 -0.97
C THR A 188 9.46 14.98 -1.67
N GLY A 189 9.13 16.26 -1.45
CA GLY A 189 9.87 17.43 -1.94
C GLY A 189 11.21 17.62 -1.24
N ARG A 190 12.15 18.27 -1.93
CA ARG A 190 13.52 18.56 -1.45
C ARG A 190 13.45 19.45 -0.19
N ILE A 191 14.27 19.06 0.80
CA ILE A 191 14.53 19.68 2.12
C ILE A 191 13.79 18.97 3.27
N LEU A 192 14.59 18.14 3.93
CA LEU A 192 14.48 17.65 5.30
C LEU A 192 13.94 18.73 6.24
N SER A 193 12.62 18.77 6.39
CA SER A 193 12.02 19.14 7.67
C SER A 193 11.04 18.03 8.01
N ASN A 194 11.07 17.53 9.25
CA ASN A 194 10.12 16.53 9.74
C ASN A 194 8.65 16.96 9.56
N GLN A 195 8.38 18.25 9.34
CA GLN A 195 7.04 18.80 9.12
C GLN A 195 6.47 18.47 7.73
N ALA A 196 7.27 18.55 6.65
CA ALA A 196 6.77 18.32 5.27
C ALA A 196 6.44 16.84 4.99
N ALA A 197 7.26 15.92 5.50
CA ALA A 197 6.94 14.49 5.46
C ALA A 197 5.67 14.18 6.28
N GLY A 198 5.48 14.87 7.41
CA GLY A 198 4.27 14.78 8.22
C GLY A 198 3.00 15.23 7.47
N GLU A 199 3.05 16.32 6.71
CA GLU A 199 1.93 16.80 5.90
C GLU A 199 1.56 15.81 4.78
N GLU A 200 2.54 15.25 4.07
CA GLU A 200 2.32 14.26 3.01
C GLU A 200 1.68 12.97 3.56
N ILE A 201 2.19 12.47 4.69
CA ILE A 201 1.62 11.32 5.39
C ILE A 201 0.21 11.64 5.88
N GLN A 202 -0.03 12.82 6.44
CA GLN A 202 -1.35 13.23 6.92
C GLN A 202 -2.37 13.29 5.77
N ILE A 203 -1.95 13.75 4.59
CA ILE A 203 -2.80 13.81 3.40
C ILE A 203 -3.06 12.41 2.85
N LEU A 204 -2.04 11.56 2.79
CA LEU A 204 -2.17 10.16 2.41
C LEU A 204 -3.13 9.43 3.36
N CYS A 205 -2.99 9.64 4.66
CA CYS A 205 -3.86 9.05 5.67
C CYS A 205 -5.29 9.61 5.58
N GLY A 206 -5.45 10.92 5.42
CA GLY A 206 -6.77 11.53 5.18
C GLY A 206 -7.45 11.03 3.91
N PHE A 207 -6.68 10.61 2.91
CA PHE A 207 -7.19 9.96 1.70
C PHE A 207 -7.59 8.49 1.94
N LEU A 208 -6.83 7.76 2.76
CA LEU A 208 -7.06 6.36 3.09
C LEU A 208 -8.19 6.14 4.11
N SER A 209 -8.40 7.10 5.02
CA SER A 209 -9.42 7.09 6.08
C SER A 209 -10.83 7.47 5.61
N ARG A 210 -10.99 7.91 4.35
CA ARG A 210 -12.28 8.22 3.72
C ARG A 210 -12.74 7.09 2.80
#